data_AF-A0A438GRN6-F1
#
_entry.id   AF-A0A438GRN6-F1
#
_cell.length_a   1.000
_cell.length_b   1.000
_cell.length_c   1.000
_cell.angle_alpha   90.00
_cell.angle_beta   90.00
_cell.angle_gamma   90.00
#
_symmetry.space_group_name_H-M   'P 1'
#
loop_
_entity.id
_entity.type
_entity.pdbx_description
1 polymer ?
#
loop_
_entity_poly.entity_id
_entity_poly.type
_entity_poly.pdbx_seq_one_letter_code
_entity_poly.pdbx_strand_id
1 'polypeptide(L)'
;MAGNDIESSSMPMEVESQNKANVIELYNALANGDTQIVAGLLASDLEWWFHGPPRCQHMMRVLTGESVHTEFKFEPRSITAIDGCVIAEGWEGAQAYWFMCGL
;
A
#
# COMPACT_ATOMS: atom_id res chain seq x y z
N MET A 1 18.94 13.14 -41.45
CA MET A 1 18.58 13.44 -40.05
C MET A 1 17.10 13.71 -39.99
N ALA A 2 16.38 12.84 -39.32
CA ALA A 2 15.03 13.00 -38.74
C ALA A 2 14.81 11.63 -38.08
N GLY A 3 15.03 11.45 -36.79
CA GLY A 3 14.29 12.13 -35.73
C GLY A 3 13.18 11.15 -35.31
N ASN A 4 13.58 10.01 -34.75
CA ASN A 4 12.67 9.00 -34.23
C ASN A 4 12.48 9.30 -32.75
N ASP A 5 11.56 10.20 -32.44
CA ASP A 5 11.06 10.39 -31.08
C ASP A 5 9.78 9.56 -30.96
N ILE A 6 9.97 8.26 -30.74
CA ILE A 6 8.91 7.37 -30.28
C ILE A 6 8.67 7.76 -28.82
N GLU A 7 7.72 8.67 -28.60
CA GLU A 7 7.16 8.94 -27.28
C GLU A 7 6.54 7.63 -26.77
N SER A 8 7.26 7.00 -25.84
CA SER A 8 6.91 5.71 -25.25
C SER A 8 5.71 5.90 -24.31
N SER A 9 4.50 5.74 -24.84
CA SER A 9 3.24 5.68 -24.10
C SER A 9 3.08 4.40 -23.26
N SER A 10 4.13 4.00 -22.53
CA SER A 10 4.16 2.79 -21.68
C SER A 10 4.15 3.11 -20.17
N MET A 11 4.18 4.40 -19.80
CA MET A 11 4.49 4.86 -18.44
C MET A 11 3.47 4.51 -17.33
N PRO A 12 2.13 4.55 -17.51
CA PRO A 12 1.21 4.39 -16.38
C PRO A 12 1.16 2.96 -15.83
N MET A 13 1.22 1.93 -16.70
CA MET A 13 1.14 0.53 -16.26
C MET A 13 2.37 0.07 -15.47
N GLU A 14 3.55 0.60 -15.80
CA GLU A 14 4.80 0.25 -15.11
C GLU A 14 4.85 0.86 -13.71
N VAL A 15 4.44 2.12 -13.57
CA VAL A 15 4.31 2.80 -12.28
C VAL A 15 3.25 2.13 -11.41
N GLU A 16 2.08 1.80 -11.96
CA GLU A 16 1.03 1.09 -11.23
C GLU A 16 1.48 -0.29 -10.74
N SER A 17 2.25 -1.02 -11.56
CA SER A 17 2.79 -2.33 -11.19
C SER A 17 3.84 -2.23 -10.08
N GLN A 18 4.71 -1.21 -10.14
CA GLN A 18 5.69 -0.93 -9.11
C GLN A 18 5.02 -0.51 -7.79
N ASN A 19 4.01 0.36 -7.85
CA ASN A 19 3.29 0.81 -6.66
C ASN A 19 2.56 -0.37 -5.98
N LYS A 20 1.95 -1.28 -6.75
CA LYS A 20 1.39 -2.53 -6.21
C LYS A 20 2.45 -3.37 -5.50
N ALA A 21 3.62 -3.56 -6.14
CA ALA A 21 4.72 -4.33 -5.56
C ALA A 21 5.20 -3.73 -4.23
N ASN A 22 5.38 -2.41 -4.18
CA ASN A 22 5.78 -1.68 -2.97
C ASN A 22 4.77 -1.86 -1.83
N VAL A 23 3.46 -1.80 -2.14
CA VAL A 23 2.42 -2.02 -1.12
C VAL A 23 2.42 -3.46 -0.61
N ILE A 24 2.59 -4.45 -1.50
CA ILE A 24 2.72 -5.86 -1.09
C ILE A 24 3.94 -6.04 -0.17
N GLU A 25 5.08 -5.46 -0.55
CA GLU A 25 6.30 -5.51 0.26
C GLU A 25 6.11 -4.83 1.62
N LEU A 26 5.40 -3.70 1.66
CA LEU A 26 5.06 -3.00 2.89
C LEU A 26 4.23 -3.88 3.83
N TYR A 27 3.18 -4.54 3.32
CA TYR A 27 2.36 -5.45 4.12
C TYR A 27 3.18 -6.64 4.67
N ASN A 28 4.07 -7.22 3.85
CA ASN A 28 4.95 -8.30 4.29
C ASN A 28 5.93 -7.84 5.37
N ALA A 29 6.54 -6.66 5.19
CA ALA A 29 7.47 -6.09 6.15
C ALA A 29 6.78 -5.77 7.48
N LEU A 30 5.54 -5.26 7.45
CA LEU A 30 4.73 -5.04 8.65
C LEU A 30 4.42 -6.34 9.39
N ALA A 31 4.07 -7.41 8.68
CA ALA A 31 3.79 -8.72 9.27
C ALA A 31 5.04 -9.35 9.92
N ASN A 32 6.22 -9.14 9.33
CA ASN A 32 7.49 -9.65 9.86
C ASN A 32 8.12 -8.73 10.91
N GLY A 33 7.60 -7.51 11.10
CA GLY A 33 8.21 -6.50 11.96
C GLY A 33 9.51 -5.90 11.41
N ASP A 34 9.74 -5.96 10.10
CA ASP A 34 10.93 -5.43 9.42
C ASP A 34 10.87 -3.91 9.29
N THR A 35 11.12 -3.21 10.40
CA THR A 35 11.01 -1.74 10.46
C THR A 35 11.93 -1.01 9.49
N GLN A 36 13.05 -1.62 9.08
CA GLN A 36 13.96 -1.04 8.10
C GLN A 36 13.35 -0.99 6.69
N ILE A 37 12.68 -2.07 6.27
CA ILE A 37 11.99 -2.13 4.97
C ILE A 37 10.78 -1.20 4.99
N VAL A 38 10.00 -1.22 6.08
CA VAL A 38 8.88 -0.29 6.28
C VAL A 38 9.34 1.16 6.13
N ALA A 39 10.43 1.57 6.81
CA ALA A 39 10.94 2.93 6.70
C ALA A 39 11.49 3.28 5.30
N GLY A 40 11.98 2.30 4.53
CA GLY A 40 12.47 2.50 3.17
C GLY A 40 11.35 2.64 2.12
N LEU A 41 10.17 2.06 2.39
CA LEU A 41 9.01 2.09 1.48
C LEU A 41 8.10 3.30 1.71
N LEU A 42 8.09 3.87 2.91
CA LEU A 42 7.23 5.00 3.24
C LEU A 42 7.90 6.33 2.86
N ALA A 43 7.24 7.09 1.99
CA ALA A 43 7.59 8.49 1.78
C ALA A 43 7.35 9.31 3.06
N SER A 44 8.14 10.37 3.26
CA SER A 44 8.00 11.24 4.44
C SER A 44 6.69 12.04 4.44
N ASP A 45 6.11 12.24 3.27
CA ASP A 45 4.88 12.97 2.97
C ASP A 45 3.71 12.03 2.62
N LEU A 46 3.83 10.75 2.95
CA LEU A 46 2.82 9.75 2.65
C LEU A 46 1.46 10.08 3.28
N GLU A 47 0.45 10.24 2.42
CA GLU A 47 -0.94 10.42 2.84
C GLU A 47 -1.65 9.08 2.98
N TRP A 48 -2.12 8.82 4.20
CA TRP A 48 -2.86 7.60 4.55
C TRP A 48 -4.35 7.87 4.71
N TRP A 49 -5.17 7.15 3.94
CA TRP A 49 -6.63 7.25 4.03
C TRP A 49 -7.23 5.90 4.38
N PHE A 50 -7.87 5.81 5.55
CA PHE A 50 -8.61 4.62 5.96
C PHE A 50 -10.12 4.90 6.03
N HIS A 51 -10.87 4.10 5.29
CA HIS A 51 -12.33 4.12 5.29
C HIS A 51 -12.88 2.79 5.79
N GLY A 52 -12.88 2.63 7.12
CA GLY A 52 -13.44 1.46 7.78
C GLY A 52 -13.68 1.69 9.27
N PRO A 53 -14.16 0.67 10.00
CA PRO A 53 -14.33 0.76 11.45
C PRO A 53 -12.98 1.03 12.15
N PRO A 54 -12.90 1.90 13.17
CA PRO A 54 -11.64 2.20 13.88
C PRO A 54 -10.91 0.98 14.45
N ARG A 55 -11.63 -0.12 14.72
CA ARG A 55 -11.07 -1.40 15.17
C ARG A 55 -10.22 -2.11 14.10
N CYS A 56 -10.45 -1.83 12.82
CA CYS A 56 -9.75 -2.48 11.71
C CYS A 56 -8.53 -1.68 11.22
N GLN A 57 -8.14 -0.58 11.89
CA GLN A 57 -6.94 0.22 11.57
C GLN A 57 -5.63 -0.48 11.97
N HIS A 58 -5.46 -1.75 11.59
CA HIS A 58 -4.34 -2.58 12.04
C HIS A 58 -2.98 -1.98 11.65
N MET A 59 -2.84 -1.50 10.41
CA MET A 59 -1.57 -0.97 9.91
C MET A 59 -1.16 0.32 10.62
N MET A 60 -2.09 1.26 10.78
CA MET A 60 -1.78 2.53 11.43
C MET A 60 -1.41 2.32 12.90
N ARG A 61 -2.03 1.36 13.58
CA ARG A 61 -1.66 1.00 14.96
C ARG A 61 -0.25 0.42 15.06
N VAL A 62 0.17 -0.40 14.10
CA VAL A 62 1.55 -0.91 14.05
C VAL A 62 2.54 0.21 13.76
N LEU A 63 2.25 1.07 12.79
CA LEU A 63 3.11 2.19 12.40
C LEU A 63 3.28 3.24 13.52
N THR A 64 2.25 3.43 14.35
CA THR A 64 2.27 4.36 15.48
C THR A 64 2.75 3.72 16.80
N GLY A 65 2.97 2.41 16.80
CA GLY A 65 3.36 1.66 17.99
C GLY A 65 2.21 1.38 18.98
N GLU A 66 0.97 1.66 18.61
CA GLU A 66 -0.24 1.30 19.39
C GLU A 66 -0.48 -0.22 19.43
N SER A 67 0.07 -0.98 18.47
CA SER A 67 -0.03 -2.43 18.41
C SER A 67 1.30 -3.05 17.96
N VAL A 68 1.55 -4.28 18.39
CA VAL A 68 2.75 -5.03 18.00
C VAL A 68 2.51 -5.74 16.66
N HIS A 69 3.58 -5.94 15.89
CA HIS A 69 3.50 -6.63 14.59
C HIS A 69 2.86 -8.04 14.69
N THR A 70 2.98 -8.73 15.83
CA THR A 70 2.35 -10.04 16.05
C THR A 70 0.81 -10.02 16.09
N GLU A 71 0.21 -8.85 16.30
CA GLU A 71 -1.24 -8.63 16.22
C GLU A 71 -1.69 -8.18 14.81
N PHE A 72 -0.74 -7.92 13.91
CA PHE A 72 -1.01 -7.56 12.53
C PHE A 72 -1.44 -8.79 11.72
N LYS A 73 -2.75 -8.93 11.52
CA LYS A 73 -3.35 -10.04 10.74
C LYS A 73 -4.02 -9.58 9.45
N PHE A 74 -3.70 -8.37 9.00
CA PHE A 74 -4.37 -7.82 7.83
C PHE A 74 -3.75 -8.35 6.54
N GLU A 75 -4.46 -9.28 5.90
CA GLU A 75 -4.18 -9.74 4.55
C GLU A 75 -5.13 -9.05 3.57
N PRO A 76 -4.66 -8.10 2.75
CA PRO A 76 -5.49 -7.49 1.72
C PRO A 76 -5.92 -8.56 0.71
N ARG A 77 -7.22 -8.60 0.40
CA ARG A 77 -7.80 -9.53 -0.57
C ARG A 77 -7.67 -9.03 -2.00
N SER A 78 -7.64 -7.72 -2.19
CA SER A 78 -7.49 -7.07 -3.49
C SER A 78 -6.53 -5.88 -3.34
N ILE A 79 -5.64 -5.73 -4.32
CA ILE A 79 -4.73 -4.59 -4.42
C ILE A 79 -4.85 -4.05 -5.84
N THR A 80 -5.38 -2.83 -5.96
CA THR A 80 -5.61 -2.17 -7.25
C THR A 80 -4.83 -0.86 -7.25
N ALA A 81 -4.02 -0.63 -8.28
CA ALA A 81 -3.40 0.66 -8.51
C ALA A 81 -4.20 1.39 -9.58
N ILE A 82 -4.49 2.66 -9.32
CA ILE A 82 -5.27 3.55 -10.17
C ILE A 82 -4.64 4.93 -10.06
N ASP A 83 -4.19 5.49 -11.19
CA ASP A 83 -3.69 6.87 -11.27
C ASP A 83 -2.59 7.19 -10.23
N GLY A 84 -1.66 6.26 -10.00
CA GLY A 84 -0.58 6.38 -9.02
C GLY A 84 -0.96 6.03 -7.58
N CYS A 85 -2.25 5.98 -7.24
CA CYS A 85 -2.73 5.53 -5.93
C CYS A 85 -2.85 4.00 -5.89
N VAL A 86 -2.62 3.39 -4.72
CA VAL A 86 -2.87 1.97 -4.48
C VAL A 86 -3.97 1.79 -3.45
N ILE A 87 -5.01 1.07 -3.83
CA ILE A 87 -6.14 0.70 -3.00
C ILE A 87 -5.95 -0.75 -2.56
N ALA A 88 -5.85 -0.95 -1.24
CA ALA A 88 -5.81 -2.26 -0.62
C ALA A 88 -7.15 -2.52 0.09
N GLU A 89 -7.87 -3.54 -0.35
CA GLU A 89 -9.19 -3.90 0.16
C GLU A 89 -9.11 -5.18 1.00
N GLY A 90 -9.74 -5.20 2.17
CA GLY A 90 -9.84 -6.39 3.01
C GLY A 90 -11.18 -6.49 3.73
N TRP A 91 -11.48 -7.67 4.26
CA TRP A 91 -12.81 -8.01 4.79
C TRP A 91 -12.64 -8.62 6.17
N GLU A 92 -13.46 -8.20 7.14
CA GLU A 92 -13.53 -8.80 8.48
C GLU A 92 -14.98 -9.25 8.69
N GLY A 93 -15.21 -10.57 8.61
CA GLY A 93 -16.54 -11.14 8.60
C GLY A 93 -17.35 -10.73 7.37
N ALA A 94 -18.52 -10.12 7.57
CA ALA A 94 -19.42 -9.69 6.49
C ALA A 94 -19.22 -8.23 6.03
N GLN A 95 -18.25 -7.50 6.60
CA GLN A 95 -17.99 -6.09 6.28
C GLN A 95 -16.69 -5.94 5.48
N ALA A 96 -16.80 -5.37 4.28
CA ALA A 96 -15.67 -4.91 3.49
C ALA A 96 -15.15 -3.57 4.03
N TYR A 97 -13.84 -3.39 4.06
CA TYR A 97 -13.19 -2.11 4.31
C TYR A 97 -12.05 -1.90 3.33
N TRP A 98 -11.76 -0.64 3.06
CA TRP A 98 -10.79 -0.24 2.04
C TRP A 98 -9.81 0.77 2.65
N PHE A 99 -8.55 0.61 2.28
CA PHE A 99 -7.48 1.57 2.54
C PHE A 99 -6.97 2.10 1.20
N MET A 100 -6.74 3.41 1.12
CA MET A 100 -5.97 4.00 0.03
C MET A 100 -4.62 4.46 0.56
N CYS A 101 -3.57 4.07 -0.16
CA CYS A 101 -2.20 4.49 0.03
C CYS A 101 -1.77 5.28 -1.21
N GLY A 102 -1.48 6.57 -1.04
CA GLY A 102 -0.89 7.39 -2.11
C GLY A 102 0.64 7.25 -2.07
N LEU A 103 1.22 6.43 -2.96
CA LEU A 103 2.68 6.29 -3.10
C LEU A 103 3.24 7.32 -4.08
#